data_AF-A0ABD5VZW7-F1
#
_entry.id   AF-A0ABD5VZW7-F1
#
_cell.length_a   1.000
_cell.length_b   1.000
_cell.length_c   1.000
_cell.angle_alpha   90.00
_cell.angle_beta   90.00
_cell.angle_gamma   90.00
#
_symmetry.space_group_name_H-M   'P 1'
#
loop_
_entity.id
_entity.type
_entity.pdbx_description
1 polymer ?
#
loop_
_entity_poly.entity_id
_entity_poly.type
_entity_poly.pdbx_seq_one_letter_code
_entity_poly.pdbx_strand_id
1 'polypeptide(L)' 'MSPITPPNERKCLRCGRLEVWDDDNTVWVAATVDGEPQRGTRHCVHEWNVTGTYNPITPQ' A
#
# COMPACT_ATOMS: atom_id res chain seq x y z
N MET A 1 24.85 4.49 -1.36
CA MET A 1 23.66 3.71 -1.79
C MET A 1 22.55 4.08 -0.81
N SER A 2 21.58 4.88 -1.23
CA SER A 2 20.45 5.23 -0.36
C SER A 2 19.55 4.00 -0.21
N PRO A 3 19.19 3.59 1.02
CA PRO A 3 18.36 2.42 1.22
C PRO A 3 16.95 2.66 0.66
N ILE A 4 16.50 1.76 -0.21
CA ILE A 4 15.11 1.65 -0.65
C ILE A 4 14.30 1.26 0.59
N THR A 5 13.54 2.22 1.15
CA THR A 5 12.61 1.96 2.25
C THR A 5 11.23 1.66 1.65
N PRO A 6 10.77 0.41 1.62
CA PRO A 6 9.46 0.09 1.07
C PRO A 6 8.35 0.78 1.88
N PRO A 7 7.24 1.18 1.25
CA PRO A 7 6.11 1.74 1.97
C PRO A 7 5.44 0.66 2.82
N ASN A 8 4.97 1.05 4.01
CA ASN A 8 4.17 0.22 4.92
C ASN A 8 2.66 0.53 4.84
N GLU A 9 2.28 1.58 4.11
CA GLU A 9 0.89 1.96 3.84
C GLU A 9 0.73 2.29 2.35
N ARG A 10 -0.41 1.91 1.78
CA ARG A 10 -0.79 2.30 0.41
C ARG A 10 -2.30 2.49 0.28
N LYS A 11 -2.70 3.29 -0.72
CA LYS A 11 -4.10 3.54 -1.06
C LYS A 11 -4.44 3.00 -2.43
N CYS A 12 -5.51 2.21 -2.54
CA CYS A 12 -6.04 1.78 -3.82
C CYS A 12 -6.61 2.99 -4.58
N LEU A 13 -6.07 3.30 -5.76
CA LEU A 13 -6.51 4.45 -6.56
C LEU A 13 -7.93 4.27 -7.14
N ARG A 14 -8.42 3.03 -7.25
CA ARG A 14 -9.75 2.75 -7.82
C ARG A 14 -10.88 2.92 -6.81
N CYS A 15 -10.72 2.40 -5.60
CA CYS A 15 -11.77 2.38 -4.59
C CYS A 15 -11.44 3.19 -3.33
N GLY A 16 -10.24 3.74 -3.24
CA GLY A 16 -9.80 4.54 -2.09
C GLY A 16 -9.43 3.76 -0.84
N ARG A 17 -9.50 2.42 -0.86
CA ARG A 17 -9.14 1.57 0.29
C ARG A 17 -7.69 1.80 0.73
N LEU A 18 -7.49 1.88 2.04
CA LEU A 18 -6.17 1.85 2.67
C LEU A 18 -5.74 0.41 2.95
N GLU A 19 -4.47 0.12 2.71
CA GLU A 19 -3.84 -1.17 2.98
C GLU A 19 -2.55 -0.93 3.75
N VAL A 20 -2.30 -1.78 4.73
CA VAL A 20 -1.08 -1.77 5.54
C VAL A 20 -0.31 -3.06 5.29
N TRP A 21 1.01 -2.95 5.37
CA TRP A 21 1.89 -4.12 5.35
C TRP A 21 1.77 -4.86 6.69
N ASP A 22 1.50 -6.16 6.60
CA ASP A 22 1.51 -7.10 7.73
C ASP A 22 2.85 -7.85 7.68
N ASP A 23 3.76 -7.50 8.59
CA ASP A 23 5.08 -8.11 8.69
C ASP A 23 5.04 -9.57 9.13
N ASP A 24 4.05 -9.98 9.93
CA ASP A 24 3.93 -11.35 10.44
C ASP A 24 3.57 -12.32 9.31
N ASN A 25 2.65 -11.89 8.44
CA ASN A 25 2.19 -12.68 7.31
C ASN A 25 2.92 -12.33 6.00
N THR A 26 3.75 -11.29 6.00
CA THR A 26 4.47 -10.76 4.83
C THR A 26 3.55 -10.45 3.65
N VAL A 27 2.38 -9.87 3.94
CA VAL A 27 1.34 -9.55 2.95
C VAL A 27 0.72 -8.18 3.20
N TRP A 28 0.06 -7.64 2.18
CA TRP A 28 -0.76 -6.44 2.33
C TRP A 28 -2.15 -6.81 2.81
N VAL A 29 -2.60 -6.18 3.90
CA VAL A 29 -3.95 -6.36 4.44
C VAL A 29 -4.74 -5.06 4.37
N ALA A 30 -6.07 -5.16 4.29
CA ALA A 30 -6.93 -3.99 4.37
C ALA A 30 -6.75 -3.34 5.75
N ALA A 31 -6.50 -2.03 5.78
CA ALA A 31 -6.40 -1.28 7.02
C ALA A 31 -7.74 -1.33 7.77
N THR A 32 -7.67 -1.32 9.09
CA THR A 32 -8.85 -1.17 9.96
C THR A 32 -9.04 0.31 10.24
N VAL A 33 -10.22 0.84 9.93
CA VAL A 33 -10.61 2.22 10.26
C VAL A 33 -11.85 2.14 11.14
N ASP A 34 -11.82 2.78 12.30
CA ASP A 34 -12.90 2.76 13.29
C ASP A 34 -13.35 1.35 13.72
N GLY A 35 -12.40 0.42 13.81
CA GLY A 35 -12.65 -0.97 14.18
C GLY A 35 -13.15 -1.87 13.04
N GLU A 36 -13.44 -1.30 11.87
CA GLU A 36 -13.91 -2.04 10.70
C GLU A 36 -12.81 -2.20 9.64
N PRO A 37 -12.52 -3.44 9.19
CA PRO A 37 -11.57 -3.64 8.11
C PRO A 37 -12.14 -3.01 6.84
N GLN A 38 -11.35 -2.16 6.20
CA GLN A 38 -11.73 -1.46 4.98
C GLN A 38 -11.71 -2.41 3.79
N ARG A 39 -12.50 -3.49 3.81
CA ARG A 39 -12.59 -4.47 2.73
C ARG A 39 -13.13 -3.75 1.49
N GLY A 40 -12.34 -3.68 0.44
CA GLY A 40 -12.81 -3.10 -0.83
C GLY A 40 -13.57 -4.13 -1.66
N THR A 41 -14.01 -3.71 -2.85
CA THR A 41 -14.88 -4.53 -3.71
C THR A 41 -14.12 -5.69 -4.38
N ARG A 42 -14.80 -6.80 -4.69
CA ARG A 42 -14.21 -7.99 -5.35
C ARG A 42 -13.55 -7.70 -6.70
N HIS A 43 -13.87 -6.55 -7.29
CA HIS A 43 -13.30 -6.09 -8.56
C HIS A 43 -12.07 -5.19 -8.40
N CYS A 44 -11.47 -5.06 -7.22
CA CYS A 44 -10.26 -4.26 -7.05
C CYS A 44 -9.10 -4.88 -7.86
N VAL A 45 -8.64 -4.17 -8.89
CA VAL A 45 -7.37 -4.46 -9.55
C VAL A 45 -6.31 -3.64 -8.82
N HIS A 46 -5.37 -4.31 -8.20
CA HIS A 46 -4.17 -3.67 -7.66
C HIS A 46 -3.18 -3.51 -8.81
N GLU A 47 -3.16 -2.35 -9.43
CA GLU A 47 -2.16 -2.04 -10.44
C GLU A 47 -0.81 -1.80 -9.75
N TRP A 48 0.13 -2.71 -9.98
CA TRP A 48 1.52 -2.50 -9.59
C TRP A 48 2.14 -1.71 -10.72
N ASN A 49 2.28 -0.41 -10.48
CA ASN A 49 2.94 0.49 -11.40
C ASN A 49 4.44 0.20 -11.34
N VAL A 50 4.99 -0.55 -12.29
CA VAL A 50 6.45 -0.82 -12.38
C VAL A 50 7.26 0.46 -12.63
N THR A 51 6.58 1.57 -12.98
CA THR A 51 7.15 2.90 -13.20
C THR A 51 6.58 3.99 -12.25
N GLY A 52 5.73 3.64 -11.28
CA GLY A 52 5.05 4.65 -10.46
C GLY A 52 5.91 5.15 -9.32
N THR A 53 6.39 6.40 -9.42
CA THR A 53 6.69 7.37 -8.34
C THR A 53 7.23 6.86 -6.99
N TYR A 54 7.84 5.69 -6.93
CA TYR A 54 8.65 5.27 -5.82
C TYR A 54 10.04 5.83 -6.07
N ASN A 55 10.29 7.00 -5.49
CA ASN A 55 11.60 7.64 -5.55
C ASN A 55 12.34 7.34 -4.23
N PRO A 56 13.29 6.40 -4.19
CA PRO A 56 14.04 6.05 -2.97
C PRO A 56 15.06 7.14 -2.55
N ILE A 57 14.98 8.32 -3.15
CA ILE A 57 15.91 9.42 -2.96
C ILE A 57 15.13 10.63 -2.43
N THR A 58 15.33 10.97 -1.17
CA THR A 58 14.83 12.22 -0.57
C THR A 58 15.69 13.40 -1.07
N PRO A 59 15.13 14.57 -1.43
CA PRO A 59 15.93 15.73 -1.80
C PRO A 59 16.78 16.18 -0.60
N GLN A 60 18.04 16.49 -0.86
CA GLN A 60 19.02 17.01 0.10
C GLN A 60 18.84 18.52 0.30
#